data_AF-A0A367M1T8-F1
#
_entry.id   AF-A0A367M1T8-F1
#
_cell.length_a   1.000
_cell.length_b   1.000
_cell.length_c   1.000
_cell.angle_alpha   90.00
_cell.angle_beta   90.00
_cell.angle_gamma   90.00
#
_symmetry.space_group_name_H-M   'P 1'
#
loop_
_entity.id
_entity.type
_entity.pdbx_description
1 polymer ?
#
loop_
_entity_poly.entity_id
_entity_poly.type
_entity_poly.pdbx_seq_one_letter_code
_entity_poly.pdbx_strand_id
1 'polypeptide(L)'
;MSNLRRFSRSLAVAALVLLPFAAVQAEDTVEPSGYTPMAGESFFLLADSSFATDEEARVRLEAPGRDYRRYRMEPYGGVDVRLYRIEQPLEFLKRQKNLHRVLAEGQFKGEGLSNTLAYLWDNWYRKSRRVMQRAFSYESRQQVTEAVPELKMGNAMTAPTPYDAQPQYAPIPGLPLVSQFRYPLWDAKPIEPPQ
;
A
#
# COMPACT_ATOMS: atom_id res chain seq x y z
N MET A 1 -28.17 15.93 -63.92
CA MET A 1 -27.73 16.51 -62.62
C MET A 1 -28.68 16.23 -61.44
N SER A 2 -29.70 15.38 -61.56
CA SER A 2 -30.66 15.09 -60.47
C SER A 2 -30.30 13.86 -59.61
N ASN A 3 -29.65 12.84 -60.19
CA ASN A 3 -29.32 11.59 -59.50
C ASN A 3 -28.16 11.74 -58.51
N LEU A 4 -27.20 12.63 -58.78
CA LEU A 4 -26.06 12.87 -57.89
C LEU A 4 -26.51 13.50 -56.56
N ARG A 5 -27.46 14.44 -56.58
CA ARG A 5 -28.01 15.09 -55.39
C ARG A 5 -28.88 14.16 -54.52
N ARG A 6 -29.52 13.15 -55.12
CA ARG A 6 -30.29 12.14 -54.37
C ARG A 6 -29.36 11.19 -53.63
N PHE A 7 -28.26 10.78 -54.27
CA PHE A 7 -27.23 9.92 -53.66
C PHE A 7 -26.54 10.58 -52.47
N SER A 8 -26.24 11.89 -52.56
CA SER A 8 -25.64 12.66 -51.45
C SER A 8 -26.57 12.78 -50.24
N ARG A 9 -27.89 12.90 -50.48
CA ARG A 9 -28.89 13.00 -49.41
C ARG A 9 -29.14 11.66 -48.72
N SER A 10 -29.16 10.56 -49.46
CA SER A 10 -29.27 9.21 -48.87
C SER A 10 -28.02 8.81 -48.08
N LEU A 11 -26.82 9.26 -48.49
CA LEU A 11 -25.59 9.07 -47.71
C LEU A 11 -25.59 9.88 -46.41
N ALA A 12 -26.10 11.12 -46.45
CA ALA A 12 -26.21 11.98 -45.27
C ALA A 12 -27.23 11.46 -44.24
N VAL A 13 -28.34 10.86 -44.70
CA VAL A 13 -29.32 10.21 -43.81
C VAL A 13 -28.76 8.91 -43.23
N ALA A 14 -28.00 8.11 -44.00
CA ALA A 14 -27.33 6.92 -43.48
C ALA A 14 -26.25 7.25 -42.44
N ALA A 15 -25.52 8.36 -42.61
CA ALA A 15 -24.56 8.86 -41.62
C ALA A 15 -25.24 9.34 -40.33
N LEU A 16 -26.47 9.87 -40.40
CA LEU A 16 -27.22 10.29 -39.21
C LEU A 16 -27.82 9.12 -38.41
N VAL A 17 -28.14 8.00 -39.06
CA VAL A 17 -28.71 6.81 -38.40
C VAL A 17 -27.64 5.96 -37.68
N LEU A 18 -26.36 6.14 -38.01
CA LEU A 18 -25.23 5.48 -37.32
C LEU A 18 -24.66 6.28 -36.14
N LEU A 19 -25.07 7.53 -35.95
CA LEU A 19 -24.64 8.36 -34.82
C LEU A 19 -25.13 7.93 -33.42
N PRO A 20 -26.27 7.22 -33.20
CA PRO A 20 -26.68 6.89 -31.84
C PRO A 20 -25.92 5.69 -31.26
N PHE A 21 -25.12 4.96 -32.06
CA PHE A 21 -24.34 3.80 -31.58
C PHE A 21 -22.90 4.16 -31.16
N ALA A 22 -22.42 5.37 -31.44
CA ALA A 22 -21.06 5.78 -31.07
C ALA A 22 -20.93 6.35 -29.65
N ALA A 23 -22.05 6.57 -28.95
CA ALA A 23 -22.09 7.39 -27.73
C ALA A 23 -22.49 6.62 -26.45
N VAL A 24 -22.25 5.31 -26.37
CA VAL A 24 -22.28 4.58 -25.09
C VAL A 24 -20.91 3.95 -24.83
N GLN A 25 -19.87 4.78 -24.86
CA GLN A 25 -18.61 4.46 -24.18
C GLN A 25 -18.87 4.71 -22.69
N ALA A 26 -19.49 3.73 -22.01
CA ALA A 26 -19.54 3.75 -20.55
C ALA A 26 -18.10 3.77 -20.04
N GLU A 27 -17.71 4.88 -19.40
CA GLU A 27 -16.37 5.20 -18.94
C GLU A 27 -15.62 3.94 -18.45
N ASP A 28 -14.61 3.54 -19.22
CA ASP A 28 -13.74 2.41 -18.88
C ASP A 28 -12.70 2.79 -17.82
N THR A 29 -12.88 3.95 -17.20
CA THR A 29 -12.01 4.51 -16.19
C THR A 29 -12.17 3.68 -14.91
N VAL A 30 -11.05 3.09 -14.50
CA VAL A 30 -10.89 2.61 -13.13
C VAL A 30 -10.33 3.78 -12.37
N GLU A 31 -10.97 4.12 -11.25
CA GLU A 31 -10.48 5.17 -10.35
C GLU A 31 -8.99 4.95 -10.06
N PRO A 32 -8.18 6.02 -10.01
CA PRO A 32 -6.79 5.92 -9.60
C PRO A 32 -6.68 5.21 -8.25
N SER A 33 -5.57 4.48 -8.04
CA SER A 33 -5.31 3.77 -6.78
C SER A 33 -5.44 4.63 -5.52
N GLY A 34 -5.26 5.95 -5.64
CA GLY A 34 -5.16 6.85 -4.49
C GLY A 34 -3.96 6.55 -3.61
N TYR A 35 -3.03 5.71 -4.08
CA TYR A 35 -1.91 5.22 -3.29
C TYR A 35 -0.88 6.33 -3.07
N THR A 36 -0.53 6.56 -1.81
CA THR A 36 0.55 7.46 -1.40
C THR A 36 1.62 6.67 -0.66
N PRO A 37 2.89 6.66 -1.14
CA PRO A 37 3.95 5.94 -0.46
C PRO A 37 4.18 6.54 0.93
N MET A 38 4.26 5.68 1.94
CA MET A 38 4.52 6.10 3.31
C MET A 38 6.00 6.45 3.48
N ALA A 39 6.28 7.74 3.67
CA ALA A 39 7.60 8.22 4.06
C ALA A 39 7.75 8.16 5.59
N GLY A 40 8.82 7.51 6.06
CA GLY A 40 9.19 7.52 7.47
C GLY A 40 9.74 8.87 7.91
N GLU A 41 9.65 9.16 9.21
CA GLU A 41 10.31 10.31 9.84
C GLU A 41 11.49 9.83 10.70
N SER A 42 12.39 10.75 11.02
CA SER A 42 13.44 10.47 11.99
C SER A 42 12.87 10.36 13.40
N PHE A 43 13.46 9.47 14.18
CA PHE A 43 13.18 9.28 15.60
C PHE A 43 14.50 9.05 16.34
N PHE A 44 14.48 9.22 17.65
CA PHE A 44 15.63 8.96 18.50
C PHE A 44 15.45 7.68 19.29
N LEU A 45 16.53 6.95 19.45
CA LEU A 45 16.60 5.76 20.28
C LEU A 45 17.65 5.99 21.37
N LEU A 46 17.20 6.00 22.62
CA LEU A 46 18.02 6.21 23.81
C LEU A 46 18.11 4.87 24.52
N ALA A 47 19.33 4.33 24.63
CA ALA A 47 19.59 3.14 25.41
C ALA A 47 20.29 3.55 26.71
N ASP A 48 19.95 2.88 27.81
CA ASP A 48 20.71 3.03 29.05
C ASP A 48 22.13 2.45 28.83
N SER A 49 23.14 3.19 29.29
CA SER A 49 24.54 2.91 28.97
C SER A 49 25.11 1.66 29.65
N SER A 50 24.45 1.17 30.71
CA SER A 50 24.90 0.00 31.47
C SER A 50 23.73 -0.58 32.25
N PHE A 51 23.63 -1.90 32.26
CA PHE A 51 22.70 -2.66 33.10
C PHE A 51 23.47 -3.78 33.79
N ALA A 52 23.14 -4.04 35.05
CA ALA A 52 23.67 -5.18 35.79
C ALA A 52 23.03 -6.50 35.31
N THR A 53 23.55 -7.65 35.76
CA THR A 53 23.05 -8.98 35.31
C THR A 53 21.61 -9.25 35.76
N ASP A 54 21.18 -8.58 36.82
CA ASP A 54 19.84 -8.62 37.40
C ASP A 54 18.90 -7.52 36.88
N GLU A 55 19.39 -6.63 36.01
CA GLU A 55 18.61 -5.53 35.46
C GLU A 55 18.10 -5.84 34.05
N GLU A 56 16.90 -5.36 33.76
CA GLU A 56 16.31 -5.45 32.42
C GLU A 56 16.83 -4.30 31.55
N ALA A 57 17.48 -4.63 30.44
CA ALA A 57 17.93 -3.63 29.48
C ALA A 57 16.75 -2.92 28.83
N ARG A 58 16.63 -1.61 29.04
CA ARG A 58 15.55 -0.78 28.50
C ARG A 58 16.04 0.17 27.42
N VAL A 59 15.14 0.46 26.50
CA VAL A 59 15.38 1.39 25.41
C VAL A 59 14.18 2.32 25.30
N ARG A 60 14.45 3.62 25.31
CA ARG A 60 13.47 4.68 25.14
C ARG A 60 13.46 5.13 23.67
N LEU A 61 12.29 5.10 23.08
CA LEU A 61 12.06 5.57 21.72
C LEU A 61 11.33 6.91 21.77
N GLU A 62 11.93 7.93 21.16
CA GLU A 62 11.34 9.26 21.05
C GLU A 62 10.93 9.54 19.61
N ALA A 63 9.63 9.61 19.39
CA ALA A 63 9.04 9.94 18.10
C ALA A 63 8.34 11.30 18.13
N PRO A 64 8.27 12.02 17.00
CA PRO A 64 7.58 13.30 16.93
C PRO A 64 6.06 13.11 17.10
N GLY A 65 5.55 13.41 18.29
CA GLY A 65 4.20 12.98 18.72
C GLY A 65 3.06 14.00 18.66
N ARG A 66 3.35 15.30 18.49
CA ARG A 66 2.33 16.38 18.55
C ARG A 66 2.10 17.16 17.26
N ASP A 67 2.84 16.85 16.20
CA ASP A 67 2.82 17.61 14.96
C ASP A 67 2.02 16.91 13.85
N TYR A 68 1.78 17.64 12.75
CA TYR A 68 1.26 17.12 11.48
C TYR A 68 1.96 15.84 10.99
N ARG A 69 3.22 15.64 11.40
CA ARG A 69 4.01 14.43 11.13
C ARG A 69 3.35 13.15 11.64
N ARG A 70 2.61 13.19 12.77
CA ARG A 70 1.90 12.03 13.32
C ARG A 70 0.87 11.49 12.34
N TYR A 71 0.02 12.34 11.76
CA TYR A 71 -1.04 11.93 10.84
C TYR A 71 -0.50 11.20 9.59
N ARG A 72 0.72 11.53 9.16
CA ARG A 72 1.36 10.86 8.01
C ARG A 72 1.87 9.45 8.35
N MET A 73 2.21 9.21 9.62
CA MET A 73 2.81 7.96 10.09
C MET A 73 1.83 7.04 10.81
N GLU A 74 0.68 7.57 11.25
CA GLU A 74 -0.40 6.79 11.85
C GLU A 74 -0.82 5.58 10.99
N PRO A 75 -0.96 5.72 9.66
CA PRO A 75 -1.25 4.57 8.80
C PRO A 75 -0.17 3.47 8.79
N TYR A 76 1.09 3.80 9.06
CA TYR A 76 2.17 2.79 9.16
C TYR A 76 2.07 1.98 10.47
N GLY A 77 1.46 2.57 11.50
CA GLY A 77 1.10 1.90 12.75
C GLY A 77 2.23 1.74 13.77
N GLY A 78 3.47 2.12 13.48
CA GLY A 78 4.55 1.99 14.47
C GLY A 78 5.98 2.07 13.94
N VAL A 79 6.91 1.46 14.67
CA VAL A 79 8.33 1.37 14.31
C VAL A 79 8.73 -0.10 14.17
N ASP A 80 9.36 -0.46 13.06
CA ASP A 80 9.88 -1.80 12.87
C ASP A 80 11.18 -1.99 13.66
N VAL A 81 11.19 -2.96 14.57
CA VAL A 81 12.32 -3.27 15.44
C VAL A 81 12.88 -4.64 15.08
N ARG A 82 14.20 -4.72 15.00
CA ARG A 82 14.95 -5.97 14.84
C ARG A 82 16.03 -6.08 15.90
N LEU A 83 16.03 -7.18 16.63
CA LEU A 83 17.04 -7.50 17.64
C LEU A 83 18.05 -8.47 17.04
N TYR A 84 19.33 -8.10 17.09
CA TYR A 84 20.43 -8.94 16.65
C TYR A 84 21.30 -9.34 17.83
N ARG A 85 21.84 -10.55 17.78
CA ARG A 85 22.86 -11.01 18.72
C ARG A 85 24.23 -10.87 18.07
N ILE A 86 25.19 -10.33 18.80
CA ILE A 86 26.58 -10.24 18.33
C ILE A 86 27.36 -11.37 19.00
N GLU A 87 27.69 -12.41 18.24
CA GLU A 87 28.43 -13.56 18.80
C GLU A 87 29.89 -13.24 19.13
N GLN A 88 30.52 -12.34 18.34
CA GLN A 88 31.92 -11.95 18.51
C GLN A 88 32.03 -10.43 18.74
N PRO A 89 31.78 -9.95 19.97
CA PRO A 89 31.67 -8.52 20.26
C PRO A 89 32.97 -7.76 20.00
N LEU A 90 34.13 -8.33 20.33
CA LEU A 90 35.42 -7.66 20.12
C LEU A 90 35.72 -7.44 18.63
N GLU A 91 35.46 -8.44 17.79
CA GLU A 91 35.66 -8.33 16.35
C GLU A 91 34.65 -7.37 15.70
N PHE A 92 33.42 -7.33 16.21
CA PHE A 92 32.43 -6.35 15.78
C PHE A 92 32.87 -4.92 16.09
N LEU A 93 33.32 -4.65 17.32
CA LEU A 93 33.75 -3.32 17.75
C LEU A 93 34.98 -2.83 16.99
N LYS A 94 35.97 -3.70 16.72
CA LYS A 94 37.15 -3.35 15.92
C LYS A 94 36.82 -2.88 14.50
N ARG A 95 35.72 -3.38 13.91
CA ARG A 95 35.26 -2.98 12.56
C ARG A 95 34.60 -1.60 12.54
N GLN A 96 34.17 -1.10 13.69
CA GLN A 96 33.50 0.20 13.78
C GLN A 96 34.53 1.32 13.79
N LYS A 97 34.38 2.29 12.87
CA LYS A 97 35.22 3.50 12.86
C LYS A 97 34.89 4.46 14.03
N ASN A 98 33.68 4.40 14.55
CA ASN A 98 33.21 5.22 15.66
C ASN A 98 32.50 4.34 16.68
N LEU A 99 33.01 4.29 17.90
CA LEU A 99 32.44 3.49 18.99
C LEU A 99 31.22 4.17 19.62
N HIS A 100 31.09 5.49 19.49
CA HIS A 100 29.94 6.23 20.00
C HIS A 100 28.69 6.10 19.11
N ARG A 101 28.87 5.71 17.84
CA ARG A 101 27.77 5.48 16.91
C ARG A 101 28.07 4.27 16.05
N VAL A 102 27.37 3.17 16.31
CA VAL A 102 27.42 1.98 15.46
C VAL A 102 26.94 2.35 14.06
N LEU A 103 27.85 2.29 13.09
CA LEU A 103 27.56 2.55 11.68
C LEU A 103 27.11 1.25 11.04
N ALA A 104 25.85 0.87 11.28
CA ALA A 104 25.19 -0.19 10.52
C ALA A 104 24.24 0.46 9.52
N GLU A 105 24.65 0.56 8.26
CA GLU A 105 23.79 1.09 7.20
C GLU A 105 22.64 0.12 6.93
N GLY A 106 21.42 0.61 7.11
CA GLY A 106 20.22 -0.14 6.75
C GLY A 106 20.13 -0.29 5.24
N GLN A 107 19.90 -1.52 4.77
CA GLN A 107 19.66 -1.77 3.35
C GLN A 107 18.19 -1.51 3.03
N PHE A 108 17.91 -0.34 2.44
CA PHE A 108 16.56 0.00 1.99
C PHE A 108 16.17 -0.89 0.79
N LYS A 109 15.12 -1.69 0.95
CA LYS A 109 14.50 -2.48 -0.13
C LYS A 109 13.24 -1.83 -0.68
N GLY A 110 12.68 -0.87 0.05
CA GLY A 110 11.36 -0.30 -0.22
C GLY A 110 10.25 -1.28 0.14
N GLU A 111 9.03 -0.90 -0.23
CA GLU A 111 7.79 -1.61 0.07
C GLU A 111 7.63 -2.96 -0.66
N GLY A 112 8.43 -3.18 -1.71
CA GLY A 112 8.32 -4.35 -2.57
C GLY A 112 7.23 -4.23 -3.63
N LEU A 113 6.78 -5.37 -4.17
CA LEU A 113 5.82 -5.43 -5.27
C LEU A 113 4.42 -5.88 -4.85
N SER A 114 4.21 -6.31 -3.60
CA SER A 114 2.95 -6.91 -3.15
C SER A 114 1.76 -5.96 -3.35
N ASN A 115 1.90 -4.71 -2.94
CA ASN A 115 0.84 -3.70 -3.06
C ASN A 115 0.55 -3.33 -4.51
N THR A 116 1.58 -3.26 -5.35
CA THR A 116 1.42 -3.09 -6.80
C THR A 116 0.68 -4.27 -7.42
N LEU A 117 1.01 -5.50 -7.04
CA LEU A 117 0.35 -6.71 -7.54
C LEU A 117 -1.11 -6.78 -7.07
N ALA A 118 -1.39 -6.44 -5.82
CA ALA A 118 -2.75 -6.36 -5.29
C ALA A 118 -3.60 -5.38 -6.11
N TYR A 119 -3.06 -4.19 -6.40
CA TYR A 119 -3.74 -3.21 -7.24
C TYR A 119 -3.95 -3.67 -8.67
N LEU A 120 -2.93 -4.26 -9.30
CA LEU A 120 -3.05 -4.77 -10.67
C LEU A 120 -4.07 -5.90 -10.77
N TRP A 121 -4.08 -6.81 -9.80
CA TRP A 121 -5.06 -7.89 -9.71
C TRP A 121 -6.48 -7.36 -9.58
N ASP A 122 -6.70 -6.42 -8.65
CA ASP A 122 -7.99 -5.83 -8.38
C ASP A 122 -8.50 -5.01 -9.59
N ASN A 123 -7.62 -4.24 -10.23
CA ASN A 123 -7.93 -3.51 -11.47
C ASN A 123 -8.29 -4.47 -12.61
N TRP A 124 -7.51 -5.53 -12.82
CA TRP A 124 -7.79 -6.55 -13.83
C TRP A 124 -9.12 -7.27 -13.57
N TYR A 125 -9.40 -7.63 -12.31
CA TYR A 125 -10.66 -8.24 -11.90
C TYR A 125 -11.85 -7.31 -12.18
N ARG A 126 -11.74 -6.02 -11.81
CA ARG A 126 -12.78 -5.01 -12.07
C ARG A 126 -13.06 -4.84 -13.56
N LYS A 127 -12.01 -4.67 -14.37
CA LYS A 127 -12.15 -4.53 -15.83
C LYS A 127 -12.77 -5.77 -16.46
N SER A 128 -12.30 -6.96 -16.09
CA SER A 128 -12.84 -8.23 -16.60
C SER A 128 -14.33 -8.38 -16.28
N ARG A 129 -14.75 -8.03 -15.04
CA ARG A 129 -16.15 -8.09 -14.64
C ARG A 129 -17.03 -7.11 -15.42
N ARG A 130 -16.56 -5.89 -15.68
CA ARG A 130 -17.29 -4.89 -16.50
C ARG A 130 -17.44 -5.34 -17.95
N VAL A 131 -16.38 -5.89 -18.56
CA VAL A 131 -16.44 -6.44 -19.92
C VAL A 131 -17.45 -7.58 -20.01
N MET A 132 -17.43 -8.50 -19.04
CA MET A 132 -18.40 -9.59 -19.00
C MET A 132 -19.85 -9.09 -18.83
N GLN A 133 -20.06 -8.05 -18.01
CA GLN A 133 -21.39 -7.43 -17.90
C GLN A 133 -21.87 -6.76 -19.17
N ARG A 134 -20.97 -6.21 -19.97
CA ARG A 134 -21.30 -5.64 -21.29
C ARG A 134 -21.71 -6.72 -22.30
N ALA A 135 -21.20 -7.95 -22.15
CA ALA A 135 -21.56 -9.05 -23.03
C ALA A 135 -23.01 -9.57 -22.82
N PHE A 136 -23.60 -9.32 -21.64
CA PHE A 136 -24.98 -9.72 -21.33
C PHE A 136 -25.95 -8.53 -21.40
N SER A 137 -27.14 -8.77 -21.97
CA SER A 137 -28.21 -7.77 -21.95
C SER A 137 -28.65 -7.45 -20.53
N TYR A 138 -29.26 -6.28 -20.33
CA TYR A 138 -29.77 -5.87 -19.02
C TYR A 138 -30.80 -6.85 -18.48
N GLU A 139 -31.75 -7.29 -19.32
CA GLU A 139 -32.79 -8.25 -18.95
C GLU A 139 -32.19 -9.59 -18.50
N SER A 140 -31.19 -10.11 -19.22
CA SER A 140 -30.51 -11.35 -18.83
C SER A 140 -29.75 -11.19 -17.51
N ARG A 141 -29.12 -10.04 -17.26
CA ARG A 141 -28.48 -9.77 -15.96
C ARG A 141 -29.48 -9.70 -14.82
N GLN A 142 -30.63 -9.06 -15.04
CA GLN A 142 -31.70 -8.97 -14.05
C GLN A 142 -32.24 -10.37 -13.71
N GLN A 143 -32.63 -11.16 -14.72
CA GLN A 143 -33.14 -12.52 -14.52
C GLN A 143 -32.13 -13.45 -13.83
N VAL A 144 -30.85 -13.38 -14.20
CA VAL A 144 -29.80 -14.21 -13.58
C VAL A 144 -29.55 -13.80 -12.12
N THR A 145 -29.62 -12.51 -11.80
CA THR A 145 -29.43 -12.03 -10.42
C THR A 145 -30.68 -12.17 -9.55
N GLU A 146 -31.86 -12.32 -10.14
CA GLU A 146 -33.10 -12.74 -9.46
C GLU A 146 -33.04 -14.24 -9.13
N ALA A 147 -32.57 -15.08 -10.06
CA ALA A 147 -32.43 -16.52 -9.85
C ALA A 147 -31.24 -16.90 -8.94
N VAL A 148 -30.11 -16.20 -9.05
CA VAL A 148 -28.90 -16.43 -8.24
C VAL A 148 -28.42 -15.08 -7.66
N PRO A 149 -28.91 -14.70 -6.47
CA PRO A 149 -28.57 -13.41 -5.85
C PRO A 149 -27.10 -13.22 -5.56
N GLU A 150 -26.33 -14.30 -5.36
CA GLU A 150 -24.88 -14.26 -5.10
C GLU A 150 -24.08 -13.65 -6.26
N LEU A 151 -24.62 -13.67 -7.48
CA LEU A 151 -23.97 -13.08 -8.65
C LEU A 151 -24.14 -11.56 -8.73
N LYS A 152 -24.97 -10.97 -7.86
CA LYS A 152 -25.11 -9.51 -7.76
C LYS A 152 -23.74 -8.90 -7.47
N MET A 153 -23.45 -7.78 -8.14
CA MET A 153 -22.28 -7.00 -7.78
C MET A 153 -22.48 -6.46 -6.36
N GLY A 154 -21.72 -6.99 -5.42
CA GLY A 154 -21.57 -6.39 -4.11
C GLY A 154 -20.66 -5.16 -4.13
N ASN A 155 -20.43 -4.59 -2.96
CA ASN A 155 -19.60 -3.41 -2.75
C ASN A 155 -18.09 -3.64 -3.04
N ALA A 156 -17.68 -4.89 -3.30
CA ALA A 156 -16.30 -5.23 -3.63
C ALA A 156 -15.79 -4.53 -4.91
N MET A 157 -16.68 -4.17 -5.83
CA MET A 157 -16.30 -3.46 -7.06
C MET A 157 -15.96 -1.98 -6.84
N THR A 158 -16.46 -1.39 -5.74
CA THR A 158 -16.30 0.04 -5.39
C THR A 158 -15.36 0.26 -4.22
N ALA A 159 -15.12 -0.76 -3.38
CA ALA A 159 -14.15 -0.67 -2.29
C ALA A 159 -12.75 -0.41 -2.86
N PRO A 160 -11.93 0.46 -2.25
CA PRO A 160 -10.55 0.68 -2.67
C PRO A 160 -9.69 -0.57 -2.46
N THR A 161 -8.61 -0.68 -3.23
CA THR A 161 -7.62 -1.75 -3.03
C THR A 161 -6.99 -1.60 -1.65
N PRO A 162 -7.00 -2.63 -0.78
CA PRO A 162 -6.32 -2.58 0.50
C PRO A 162 -4.80 -2.59 0.28
N TYR A 163 -4.08 -1.76 1.04
CA TYR A 163 -2.61 -1.66 1.01
C TYR A 163 -2.04 -1.99 2.38
N ASP A 164 -1.03 -2.86 2.40
CA ASP A 164 -0.36 -3.27 3.64
C ASP A 164 0.99 -2.57 3.79
N ALA A 165 1.27 -2.02 4.97
CA ALA A 165 2.54 -1.38 5.29
C ALA A 165 3.65 -2.41 5.56
N GLN A 166 4.35 -2.85 4.51
CA GLN A 166 5.44 -3.82 4.60
C GLN A 166 6.75 -3.20 5.15
N PRO A 167 7.56 -3.95 5.92
CA PRO A 167 8.86 -3.49 6.39
C PRO A 167 9.81 -3.14 5.22
N GLN A 168 10.25 -1.89 5.16
CA GLN A 168 10.98 -1.36 3.99
C GLN A 168 12.49 -1.64 3.97
N TYR A 169 13.04 -2.14 5.09
CA TYR A 169 14.47 -2.40 5.24
C TYR A 169 14.76 -3.90 5.29
N ALA A 170 15.86 -4.33 4.68
CA ALA A 170 16.36 -5.70 4.79
C ALA A 170 17.00 -5.96 6.15
N PRO A 171 17.02 -7.22 6.62
CA PRO A 171 17.88 -7.62 7.73
C PRO A 171 19.36 -7.34 7.43
N ILE A 172 20.14 -7.05 8.47
CA ILE A 172 21.58 -6.80 8.32
C ILE A 172 22.26 -8.13 7.94
N PRO A 173 23.00 -8.20 6.82
CA PRO A 173 23.63 -9.44 6.40
C PRO A 173 24.72 -9.86 7.39
N GLY A 174 24.77 -11.17 7.69
CA GLY A 174 25.82 -11.76 8.54
C GLY A 174 25.64 -11.57 10.04
N LEU A 175 24.55 -10.97 10.50
CA LEU A 175 24.18 -10.93 11.93
C LEU A 175 23.00 -11.87 12.20
N PRO A 176 23.06 -12.70 13.26
CA PRO A 176 21.93 -13.55 13.64
C PRO A 176 20.80 -12.69 14.20
N LEU A 177 19.63 -12.78 13.53
CA LEU A 177 18.40 -12.13 13.95
C LEU A 177 17.75 -12.95 15.07
N VAL A 178 17.51 -12.32 16.22
CA VAL A 178 16.87 -12.92 17.39
C VAL A 178 15.36 -12.71 17.34
N SER A 179 14.93 -11.48 17.05
CA SER A 179 13.51 -11.12 17.01
C SER A 179 13.25 -9.99 16.01
N GLN A 180 12.07 -9.99 15.42
CA GLN A 180 11.57 -8.94 14.55
C GLN A 180 10.09 -8.70 14.84
N PHE A 181 9.72 -7.44 15.07
CA PHE A 181 8.34 -7.05 15.33
C PHE A 181 8.12 -5.57 15.01
N ARG A 182 6.86 -5.15 14.88
CA ARG A 182 6.47 -3.73 14.80
C ARG A 182 6.00 -3.27 16.18
N TYR A 183 6.69 -2.29 16.74
CA TYR A 183 6.29 -1.68 18.01
C TYR A 183 5.16 -0.66 17.77
N PRO A 184 3.97 -0.82 18.39
CA PRO A 184 2.81 0.03 18.14
C PRO A 184 2.97 1.38 18.84
N LEU A 185 3.65 2.30 18.18
CA LEU A 185 4.02 3.60 18.74
C LEU A 185 2.82 4.42 19.22
N TRP A 186 1.69 4.35 18.50
CA TRP A 186 0.51 5.17 18.75
C TRP A 186 -0.40 4.62 19.84
N ASP A 187 -0.35 3.31 20.07
CA ASP A 187 -1.11 2.62 21.12
C ASP A 187 -0.30 2.48 22.43
N ALA A 188 1.01 2.72 22.36
CA ALA A 188 1.90 2.63 23.51
C ALA A 188 1.66 3.74 24.53
N LYS A 189 1.79 3.40 25.82
CA LYS A 189 1.73 4.39 26.91
C LYS A 189 3.01 5.23 26.90
N PRO A 190 2.92 6.56 26.90
CA PRO A 190 4.10 7.42 26.98
C PRO A 190 4.81 7.25 28.33
N ILE A 191 6.13 7.40 28.31
CA ILE A 191 6.95 7.40 29.52
C ILE A 191 6.79 8.77 30.18
N GLU A 192 6.42 8.79 31.46
CA GLU A 192 6.37 10.02 32.25
C GLU A 192 7.79 10.54 32.54
N PRO A 193 8.02 11.86 32.55
CA PRO A 193 9.30 12.40 32.96
C PRO A 193 9.63 11.95 34.40
N PRO A 194 10.92 11.70 34.71
CA PRO A 194 11.33 11.40 36.08
C PRO A 194 10.93 12.55 37.01
N GLN A 195 10.46 12.22 38.22
CA GLN A 195 10.20 13.18 39.29
C GLN A 195 11.49 13.70 39.90
#